data_AF-A0A0S4WEU3-F1
#
_entry.id   AF-A0A0S4WEU3-F1
#
_cell.length_a   1.000
_cell.length_b   1.000
_cell.length_c   1.000
_cell.angle_alpha   90.00
_cell.angle_beta   90.00
_cell.angle_gamma   90.00
#
_symmetry.space_group_name_H-M   'P 1'
#
loop_
_entity.id
_entity.type
_entity.pdbx_description
1 polymer ?
#
loop_
_entity_poly.entity_id
_entity_poly.type
_entity_poly.pdbx_seq_one_letter_code
_entity_poly.pdbx_strand_id
1 'polypeptide(L)'
;MRTAAALTCPIAPPCVAAPTWVAEAPSAGALAWRKGRRGGPLPRHVRVRQEVPLDAAHITRDAAVCGVSPAHDVPLTYPHRLGFPLQRMLTTERAVPYPVIGLVHLGHAIRQHRPLTPGECARVEVRPRRRFRHARGQGVVAILERPERMHG
;
A
#
# COMPACT_ATOMS: atom_id res chain seq x y z
N MET A 1 22.30 -23.28 22.92
CA MET A 1 20.89 -23.70 22.67
C MET A 1 19.97 -22.80 23.49
N ARG A 2 19.26 -21.86 22.84
CA ARG A 2 18.25 -21.02 23.50
C ARG A 2 16.91 -21.32 22.82
N THR A 3 16.02 -21.94 23.56
CA THR A 3 14.63 -22.20 23.21
C THR A 3 13.88 -20.88 23.03
N ALA A 4 13.39 -20.61 21.83
CA ALA A 4 12.46 -19.52 21.58
C ALA A 4 11.12 -19.89 22.22
N ALA A 5 10.75 -19.19 23.30
CA ALA A 5 9.41 -19.24 23.83
C ALA A 5 8.46 -18.65 22.79
N ALA A 6 7.57 -19.48 22.24
CA ALA A 6 6.44 -19.03 21.45
C ALA A 6 5.56 -18.16 22.35
N LEU A 7 5.71 -16.84 22.23
CA LEU A 7 4.79 -15.88 22.82
C LEU A 7 3.47 -15.97 22.05
N THR A 8 2.56 -16.81 22.56
CA THR A 8 1.18 -16.86 22.12
C THR A 8 0.51 -15.54 22.49
N CYS A 9 0.21 -14.72 21.48
CA CYS A 9 -0.57 -13.50 21.67
C CYS A 9 -2.01 -13.89 22.03
N PRO A 10 -2.62 -13.34 23.10
CA PRO A 10 -4.00 -13.61 23.42
C PRO A 10 -4.86 -12.95 22.34
N ILE A 11 -5.55 -13.78 21.56
CA ILE A 11 -6.70 -13.49 20.70
C ILE A 11 -6.68 -12.06 20.15
N ALA A 12 -5.90 -11.85 19.08
CA ALA A 12 -6.26 -10.77 18.16
C ALA A 12 -7.71 -11.03 17.71
N PRO A 13 -8.60 -10.01 17.66
CA PRO A 13 -9.91 -10.20 17.07
C PRO A 13 -9.73 -10.87 15.70
N PRO A 14 -10.61 -11.81 15.29
CA PRO A 14 -10.46 -12.46 14.00
C PRO A 14 -10.39 -11.35 12.96
N CYS A 15 -9.24 -11.23 12.30
CA CYS A 15 -9.04 -10.16 11.32
C CYS A 15 -9.99 -10.42 10.18
N VAL A 16 -11.10 -9.67 10.19
CA VAL A 16 -12.13 -9.85 9.19
C VAL A 16 -11.57 -9.31 7.89
N ALA A 17 -11.44 -10.20 6.91
CA ALA A 17 -11.07 -9.83 5.56
C ALA A 17 -12.18 -8.95 4.96
N ALA A 18 -12.13 -7.64 5.19
CA ALA A 18 -12.97 -6.71 4.47
C ALA A 18 -12.29 -6.42 3.12
N PRO A 19 -12.81 -6.90 1.98
CA PRO A 19 -12.32 -6.47 0.69
C PRO A 19 -12.50 -4.96 0.58
N THR A 20 -11.42 -4.22 0.34
CA THR A 20 -11.53 -2.80 -0.02
C THR A 20 -11.78 -2.72 -1.51
N TRP A 21 -13.06 -2.74 -1.85
CA TRP A 21 -13.50 -2.36 -3.17
C TRP A 21 -13.28 -0.86 -3.33
N VAL A 22 -12.62 -0.45 -4.41
CA VAL A 22 -12.69 0.93 -4.86
C VAL A 22 -14.08 1.11 -5.48
N ALA A 23 -15.08 1.34 -4.63
CA ALA A 23 -16.47 1.50 -5.05
C ALA A 23 -16.73 2.90 -5.64
N GLU A 24 -15.87 3.86 -5.34
CA GLU A 24 -15.99 5.21 -5.85
C GLU A 24 -15.37 5.29 -7.24
N ALA A 25 -16.20 5.59 -8.23
CA ALA A 25 -15.72 5.83 -9.58
C ALA A 25 -14.67 6.95 -9.57
N PRO A 26 -13.56 6.81 -10.30
CA PRO A 26 -12.58 7.87 -10.40
C PRO A 26 -13.26 9.16 -10.87
N SER A 27 -12.85 10.29 -10.29
CA SER A 27 -13.45 11.57 -10.68
C SER A 27 -13.26 11.80 -12.19
N ALA A 28 -14.23 12.46 -12.84
CA ALA A 28 -14.12 12.81 -14.26
C ALA A 28 -12.87 13.66 -14.59
N GLY A 29 -12.29 14.33 -13.58
CA GLY A 29 -11.01 15.02 -13.69
C GLY A 29 -9.81 14.05 -13.76
N ALA A 30 -9.85 12.94 -13.01
CA ALA A 30 -8.79 11.94 -12.98
C ALA A 30 -8.64 11.17 -14.30
N LEU A 31 -9.74 10.95 -15.02
CA LEU A 31 -9.78 10.20 -16.28
C LEU A 31 -9.60 11.04 -17.55
N ALA A 32 -9.62 12.36 -17.43
CA ALA A 32 -9.61 13.20 -18.61
C ALA A 32 -8.20 13.37 -19.18
N TRP A 33 -8.06 13.11 -20.48
CA TRP A 33 -6.94 13.55 -21.29
C TRP A 33 -6.95 15.08 -21.42
N ARG A 34 -6.58 15.78 -20.35
CA ARG A 34 -6.43 17.24 -20.30
C ARG A 34 -4.96 17.55 -20.04
N LYS A 35 -4.47 18.66 -20.63
CA LYS A 35 -3.20 19.27 -20.22
C LYS A 35 -3.33 19.61 -18.74
N GLY A 36 -2.75 18.78 -17.87
CA GLY A 36 -2.86 18.94 -16.42
C GLY A 36 -2.49 20.37 -16.01
N ARG A 37 -3.14 20.90 -14.97
CA ARG A 37 -2.68 22.17 -14.37
C ARG A 37 -1.20 21.98 -14.03
N ARG A 38 -0.38 23.01 -14.25
CA ARG A 38 1.06 22.99 -13.91
C ARG A 38 1.20 23.01 -12.38
N GLY A 39 0.84 21.92 -11.71
CA GLY A 39 0.85 21.79 -10.26
C GLY A 39 -0.41 22.28 -9.54
N GLY A 40 -0.35 22.15 -8.21
CA GLY A 40 -1.42 22.28 -7.21
C GLY A 40 -1.02 21.38 -6.03
N PRO A 41 -1.44 21.56 -4.77
CA PRO A 41 -0.96 20.75 -3.63
C PRO A 41 -1.39 19.27 -3.71
N LEU A 42 -0.65 18.35 -3.04
CA LEU A 42 -1.08 16.95 -2.92
C LEU A 42 -2.07 16.91 -1.75
N PRO A 43 -3.00 15.95 -1.72
CA PRO A 43 -3.75 15.66 -0.50
C PRO A 43 -2.77 15.50 0.67
N ARG A 44 -3.16 15.94 1.86
CA ARG A 44 -2.32 15.79 3.08
C ARG A 44 -2.76 14.62 3.94
N HIS A 45 -3.91 14.03 3.66
CA HIS A 45 -4.43 12.91 4.43
C HIS A 45 -3.79 11.58 4.05
N VAL A 46 -3.91 10.64 4.97
CA VAL A 46 -3.44 9.26 4.85
C VAL A 46 -4.65 8.38 4.54
N ARG A 47 -4.48 7.44 3.61
CA ARG A 47 -5.45 6.35 3.41
C ARG A 47 -4.98 5.14 4.22
N VAL A 48 -5.88 4.52 4.97
CA VAL A 48 -5.53 3.47 5.92
C VAL A 48 -6.48 2.28 5.78
N ARG A 49 -5.92 1.07 5.90
CA ARG A 49 -6.65 -0.17 6.25
C ARG A 49 -6.05 -0.72 7.53
N GLN A 50 -6.88 -0.91 8.56
CA GLN A 50 -6.41 -1.22 9.91
C GLN A 50 -6.05 -2.71 10.07
N GLU A 51 -6.90 -3.61 9.57
CA GLU A 51 -6.84 -5.03 9.88
C GLU A 51 -6.83 -5.85 8.59
N VAL A 52 -5.71 -5.83 7.86
CA VAL A 52 -5.56 -6.61 6.64
C VAL A 52 -4.96 -7.97 6.98
N PRO A 53 -5.72 -9.08 6.86
CA PRO A 53 -5.17 -10.41 7.10
C PRO A 53 -4.14 -10.76 6.02
N LEU A 54 -3.01 -11.31 6.45
CA LEU A 54 -2.02 -11.91 5.56
C LEU A 54 -2.45 -13.33 5.21
N ASP A 55 -3.45 -13.45 4.34
CA ASP A 55 -4.01 -14.73 3.89
C ASP A 55 -2.98 -15.56 3.13
N ALA A 56 -2.62 -16.72 3.69
CA ALA A 56 -1.66 -17.66 3.11
C ALA A 56 -2.04 -18.11 1.70
N ALA A 57 -3.32 -18.33 1.42
CA ALA A 57 -3.77 -18.75 0.10
C ALA A 57 -3.58 -17.63 -0.94
N HIS A 58 -3.89 -16.39 -0.55
CA HIS A 58 -3.66 -15.22 -1.40
C HIS A 58 -2.17 -14.94 -1.62
N ILE A 59 -1.34 -15.10 -0.59
CA ILE A 59 0.12 -14.97 -0.67
C ILE A 59 0.70 -16.00 -1.64
N THR A 60 0.33 -17.28 -1.52
CA THR A 60 0.80 -18.34 -2.42
C THR A 60 0.41 -18.06 -3.87
N ARG A 61 -0.82 -17.59 -4.11
CA ARG A 61 -1.27 -17.20 -5.45
C ARG A 61 -0.48 -16.01 -6.00
N ASP A 62 -0.22 -15.00 -5.18
CA ASP A 62 0.61 -13.86 -5.58
C ASP A 62 2.03 -14.29 -5.93
N ALA A 63 2.66 -15.08 -5.07
CA ALA A 63 4.02 -15.59 -5.25
C ALA A 63 4.16 -16.36 -6.56
N ALA A 64 3.19 -17.22 -6.89
CA ALA A 64 3.16 -17.95 -8.16
C ALA A 64 3.10 -17.01 -9.39
N VAL A 65 2.31 -15.94 -9.34
CA VAL A 65 2.22 -14.94 -10.42
C VAL A 65 3.54 -14.17 -10.57
N CYS A 66 4.20 -13.86 -9.46
CA CYS A 66 5.46 -13.15 -9.47
C CYS A 66 6.70 -14.04 -9.73
N GLY A 67 6.54 -15.37 -9.83
CA GLY A 67 7.65 -16.30 -9.99
C GLY A 67 8.57 -16.38 -8.77
N VAL A 68 8.06 -16.02 -7.59
CA VAL A 68 8.81 -16.05 -6.32
C VAL A 68 8.40 -17.30 -5.56
N SER A 69 9.37 -18.06 -5.06
CA SER A 69 9.06 -19.17 -4.16
C SER A 69 8.54 -18.61 -2.83
N PRO A 70 7.39 -19.06 -2.31
CA PRO A 70 7.00 -18.75 -0.95
C PRO A 70 8.08 -19.30 -0.01
N ALA A 71 8.92 -18.41 0.53
CA ALA A 71 9.66 -18.74 1.74
C ALA A 71 8.65 -18.92 2.89
N HIS A 72 9.09 -19.38 4.06
CA HIS A 72 8.23 -19.48 5.24
C HIS A 72 7.63 -18.11 5.68
N ASP A 73 8.04 -17.02 5.01
CA ASP A 73 7.61 -15.65 5.21
C ASP A 73 6.86 -15.09 4.00
N VAL A 74 6.15 -14.00 4.25
CA VAL A 74 5.46 -13.23 3.20
C VAL A 74 6.49 -12.58 2.26
N PRO A 75 6.33 -12.68 0.92
CA PRO A 75 7.23 -12.03 -0.03
C PRO A 75 7.35 -10.53 0.18
N LEU A 76 8.56 -9.98 0.02
CA LEU A 76 8.87 -8.56 0.22
C LEU A 76 7.98 -7.62 -0.62
N THR A 77 7.51 -8.08 -1.78
CA THR A 77 6.65 -7.34 -2.71
C THR A 77 5.17 -7.39 -2.36
N TYR A 78 4.72 -8.37 -1.55
CA TYR A 78 3.31 -8.56 -1.20
C TYR A 78 2.69 -7.33 -0.49
N PRO A 79 3.38 -6.64 0.44
CA PRO A 79 2.85 -5.41 1.04
C PRO A 79 2.48 -4.34 0.01
N HIS A 80 3.26 -4.17 -1.07
CA HIS A 80 2.92 -3.22 -2.13
C HIS A 80 1.57 -3.56 -2.79
N ARG A 81 1.27 -4.84 -3.01
CA ARG A 81 -0.04 -5.27 -3.52
C ARG A 81 -1.18 -4.88 -2.56
N LEU A 82 -0.97 -4.97 -1.25
CA LEU A 82 -1.96 -4.54 -0.26
C LEU A 82 -2.16 -3.01 -0.24
N GLY A 83 -1.10 -2.24 -0.47
CA GLY A 83 -1.13 -0.78 -0.52
C GLY A 83 -1.69 -0.21 -1.83
N PHE A 84 -1.62 -0.97 -2.93
CA PHE A 84 -2.00 -0.49 -4.25
C PHE A 84 -3.44 0.04 -4.37
N PRO A 85 -4.48 -0.61 -3.80
CA PRO A 85 -5.84 -0.05 -3.80
C PRO A 85 -5.93 1.31 -3.11
N LEU A 86 -5.23 1.49 -1.99
CA LEU A 86 -5.20 2.77 -1.27
C LEU A 86 -4.48 3.85 -2.08
N GLN A 87 -3.38 3.49 -2.75
CA GLN A 87 -2.69 4.39 -3.67
C GLN A 87 -3.57 4.79 -4.85
N ARG A 88 -4.32 3.85 -5.42
CA ARG A 88 -5.28 4.14 -6.49
C ARG A 88 -6.33 5.13 -6.03
N MET A 89 -6.99 4.87 -4.90
CA MET A 89 -7.97 5.79 -4.31
C MET A 89 -7.37 7.19 -4.16
N LEU A 90 -6.21 7.28 -3.51
CA LEU A 90 -5.53 8.55 -3.29
C LEU A 90 -5.20 9.28 -4.59
N THR A 91 -4.76 8.57 -5.63
CA THR A 91 -4.33 9.18 -6.90
C THR A 91 -5.52 9.59 -7.78
N THR A 92 -6.67 8.94 -7.63
CA THR A 92 -7.90 9.24 -8.38
C THR A 92 -8.80 10.28 -7.72
N GLU A 93 -8.45 10.73 -6.51
CA GLU A 93 -9.20 11.76 -5.79
C GLU A 93 -9.26 13.08 -6.56
N ARG A 94 -10.40 13.78 -6.46
CA ARG A 94 -10.61 15.09 -7.08
C ARG A 94 -9.58 16.14 -6.63
N ALA A 95 -9.04 16.00 -5.42
CA ALA A 95 -8.03 16.89 -4.86
C ALA A 95 -6.65 16.74 -5.54
N VAL A 96 -6.41 15.65 -6.27
CA VAL A 96 -5.15 15.44 -7.01
C VAL A 96 -5.19 16.26 -8.30
N PRO A 97 -4.27 17.21 -8.50
CA PRO A 97 -4.30 18.13 -9.65
C PRO A 97 -3.76 17.50 -10.95
N TYR A 98 -3.46 16.20 -10.92
CA TYR A 98 -2.83 15.47 -12.01
C TYR A 98 -3.80 14.42 -12.56
N PRO A 99 -4.03 14.37 -13.88
CA PRO A 99 -4.79 13.28 -14.47
C PRO A 99 -4.03 11.97 -14.22
N VAL A 100 -4.75 10.91 -13.87
CA VAL A 100 -4.17 9.57 -13.66
C VAL A 100 -3.66 9.02 -14.98
N ILE A 101 -4.41 9.28 -16.05
CA ILE A 101 -3.98 8.97 -17.41
C ILE A 101 -2.79 9.87 -17.78
N GLY A 102 -1.66 9.24 -18.10
CA GLY A 102 -0.38 9.91 -18.38
C GLY A 102 0.59 9.95 -17.20
N LEU A 103 0.21 9.43 -16.02
CA LEU A 103 1.17 9.19 -14.94
C LEU A 103 2.10 8.03 -15.30
N VAL A 104 3.38 8.20 -14.98
CA VAL A 104 4.40 7.18 -15.13
C VAL A 104 4.92 6.82 -13.75
N HIS A 105 4.98 5.53 -13.44
CA HIS A 105 5.61 5.04 -12.23
C HIS A 105 7.13 5.13 -12.40
N LEU A 106 7.78 6.03 -11.65
CA LEU A 106 9.21 6.31 -11.81
C LEU A 106 10.11 5.33 -11.04
N GLY A 107 9.59 4.70 -9.99
CA GLY A 107 10.35 3.78 -9.17
C GLY A 107 9.66 3.50 -7.84
N HIS A 108 10.08 2.40 -7.23
CA HIS A 108 9.58 1.92 -5.96
C HIS A 108 10.75 1.39 -5.14
N ALA A 109 10.82 1.78 -3.87
CA ALA A 109 11.80 1.28 -2.93
C ALA A 109 11.05 0.58 -1.79
N ILE A 110 11.45 -0.64 -1.48
CA ILE A 110 10.89 -1.41 -0.37
C ILE A 110 11.94 -1.51 0.72
N ARG A 111 11.55 -1.19 1.95
CA ARG A 111 12.37 -1.42 3.13
C ARG A 111 11.59 -2.25 4.13
N GLN A 112 12.13 -3.40 4.49
CA GLN A 112 11.55 -4.29 5.47
C GLN A 112 12.24 -4.12 6.82
N HIS A 113 11.43 -3.89 7.86
CA HIS A 113 11.91 -3.73 9.23
C HIS A 113 11.89 -5.05 10.01
N ARG A 114 10.95 -5.94 9.68
CA ARG A 114 10.86 -7.29 10.22
C ARG A 114 10.24 -8.27 9.21
N PRO A 115 10.51 -9.57 9.32
CA PRO A 115 9.73 -10.63 8.66
C PRO A 115 8.23 -10.46 8.90
N LEU A 116 7.45 -10.72 7.85
CA LEU A 116 5.99 -10.81 7.92
C LEU A 116 5.59 -12.28 7.79
N THR A 117 4.60 -12.71 8.57
CA THR A 117 4.22 -14.12 8.68
C THR A 117 2.78 -14.33 8.20
N PRO A 118 2.50 -15.34 7.37
CA PRO A 118 1.12 -15.67 7.01
C PRO A 118 0.24 -15.87 8.25
N GLY A 119 -1.00 -15.40 8.20
CA GLY A 119 -1.96 -15.45 9.31
C GLY A 119 -1.88 -14.28 10.30
N GLU A 120 -0.85 -13.44 10.26
CA GLU A 120 -0.86 -12.19 11.03
C GLU A 120 -1.75 -11.13 10.36
N CYS A 121 -1.97 -10.03 11.08
CA CYS A 121 -2.71 -8.88 10.56
C CYS A 121 -1.81 -7.65 10.44
N ALA A 122 -1.98 -6.95 9.33
CA ALA A 122 -1.22 -5.77 8.98
C ALA A 122 -2.12 -4.54 8.88
N ARG A 123 -1.63 -3.44 9.44
CA ARG A 123 -2.13 -2.10 9.13
C ARG A 123 -1.38 -1.58 7.91
N VAL A 124 -2.14 -1.15 6.90
CA VAL A 124 -1.63 -0.70 5.61
C VAL A 124 -2.00 0.77 5.49
N GLU A 125 -0.98 1.63 5.44
CA GLU A 125 -1.17 3.06 5.18
C GLU A 125 -0.62 3.46 3.82
N VAL A 126 -1.22 4.45 3.19
CA VAL A 126 -0.63 5.12 2.05
C VAL A 126 -0.72 6.61 2.28
N ARG A 127 0.44 7.26 2.26
CA ARG A 127 0.54 8.71 2.40
C ARG A 127 1.36 9.35 1.28
N PRO A 128 0.93 10.51 0.77
CA PRO A 128 1.71 11.31 -0.16
C PRO A 128 2.83 12.03 0.62
N ARG A 129 4.08 11.88 0.17
CA ARG A 129 5.26 12.41 0.89
C ARG A 129 5.92 13.60 0.22
N ARG A 130 6.34 13.43 -1.03
CA ARG A 130 7.18 14.43 -1.71
C ARG A 130 6.72 14.63 -3.13
N ARG A 131 6.63 15.89 -3.49
CA ARG A 131 6.60 16.36 -4.88
C ARG A 131 8.00 16.75 -5.26
N PHE A 132 8.44 16.37 -6.44
CA PHE A 132 9.61 16.97 -7.05
C PHE A 132 9.30 17.39 -8.48
N ARG A 133 9.87 18.52 -8.88
CA ARG A 133 9.80 19.00 -10.26
C ARG A 133 10.80 18.22 -11.09
N HIS A 134 10.35 17.77 -12.25
CA HIS A 134 11.17 17.14 -13.26
C HIS A 134 10.94 17.88 -14.59
N ALA A 135 11.94 17.93 -15.47
CA ALA A 135 11.84 18.63 -16.75
C ALA A 135 10.63 18.15 -17.61
N ARG A 136 10.20 16.89 -17.39
CA ARG A 136 9.08 16.25 -18.08
C ARG A 136 7.82 16.05 -17.21
N GLY A 137 7.76 16.53 -15.97
CA GLY A 137 6.57 16.32 -15.10
C GLY A 137 6.78 16.53 -13.60
N GLN A 138 5.94 15.91 -12.77
CA GLN A 138 6.09 15.87 -11.30
C GLN A 138 6.06 14.44 -10.77
N GLY A 139 6.93 14.12 -9.81
CA GLY A 139 6.93 12.82 -9.13
C GLY A 139 6.21 12.87 -7.79
N VAL A 140 5.52 11.78 -7.42
CA VAL A 140 4.85 11.60 -6.13
C VAL A 140 5.41 10.37 -5.45
N VAL A 141 5.82 10.52 -4.19
CA VAL A 141 6.23 9.38 -3.35
C VAL A 141 5.06 8.98 -2.45
N ALA A 142 4.64 7.72 -2.56
CA ALA A 142 3.74 7.09 -1.61
C ALA A 142 4.55 6.16 -0.71
N ILE A 143 4.34 6.20 0.61
CA ILE A 143 4.97 5.24 1.52
C ILE A 143 3.90 4.37 2.16
N LEU A 144 4.17 3.07 2.14
CA LEU A 144 3.49 2.07 2.93
C LEU A 144 4.22 1.90 4.28
N GLU A 145 3.59 2.37 5.35
CA GLU A 145 4.08 2.19 6.72
C GLU A 145 3.09 1.32 7.51
N ARG A 146 3.63 0.36 8.27
CA ARG A 146 2.95 -0.26 9.40
C ARG A 146 3.42 0.50 10.64
N PRO A 147 2.54 1.03 11.51
CA PRO A 147 3.00 1.59 12.77
C PRO A 147 3.70 0.50 13.57
N GLU A 148 4.80 0.87 14.20
CA GLU A 148 5.24 0.15 15.38
C GLU A 148 4.07 0.15 16.38
N ARG A 149 3.83 -0.98 17.06
CA ARG A 149 2.83 -1.01 18.13
C ARG A 149 3.17 0.14 19.09
N MET A 150 2.21 1.04 19.35
CA MET A 150 2.27 1.86 20.56
C MET A 150 2.30 0.89 21.73
N HIS A 151 3.48 0.73 22.33
CA HIS A 151 3.59 0.22 23.69
C HIS A 151 3.30 1.42 24.59
N GLY A 152 2.14 1.38 25.23
CA GLY A 152 1.74 2.24 26.34
C GLY A 152 1.04 1.36 27.34
#